data_AF-A0A314XG31-F1
#
_entry.id   AF-A0A314XG31-F1
#
_cell.length_a   1.000
_cell.length_b   1.000
_cell.length_c   1.000
_cell.angle_alpha   90.00
_cell.angle_beta   90.00
_cell.angle_gamma   90.00
#
_symmetry.space_group_name_H-M   'P 1'
#
loop_
_entity.id
_entity.type
_entity.pdbx_description
1 polymer ?
#
loop_
_entity_poly.entity_id
_entity_poly.type
_entity_poly.pdbx_seq_one_letter_code
_entity_poly.pdbx_strand_id
1 'polypeptide(L)'
;MESVVFVKKTQLFANEDNSSSVENNSSGPFDETLPEIEARFCDNNVMIRIHCEKRKGVVEKTIAEVEKLQLKFINSSVLTFGGCALDVTIIAQMEVEFSLSVKELVKNLRSALDMFM
;
A
#
# COMPACT_ATOMS: atom_id res chain seq x y z
N MET A 1 -1.69 -20.92 26.12
CA MET A 1 -2.53 -20.29 25.09
C MET A 1 -1.81 -20.50 23.76
N GLU A 2 -2.18 -21.54 23.01
CA GLU A 2 -1.61 -21.79 21.68
C GLU A 2 -2.28 -20.85 20.67
N SER A 3 -1.49 -20.13 19.89
CA SER A 3 -1.97 -19.26 18.81
C SER A 3 -1.96 -20.05 17.51
N VAL A 4 -3.11 -20.13 16.84
CA VAL A 4 -3.24 -20.79 15.54
C VAL A 4 -3.23 -19.73 14.46
N VAL A 5 -2.32 -19.86 13.49
CA VAL A 5 -2.24 -18.99 12.31
C VAL A 5 -3.04 -19.63 11.18
N PHE A 6 -4.09 -18.95 10.73
CA PHE A 6 -4.84 -19.35 9.53
C PHE A 6 -4.27 -18.64 8.31
N VAL A 7 -3.65 -19.40 7.41
CA VAL A 7 -3.14 -18.89 6.14
C VAL A 7 -4.26 -19.00 5.10
N LYS A 8 -4.79 -17.86 4.63
CA LYS A 8 -5.74 -17.87 3.52
C LYS A 8 -4.95 -18.03 2.21
N LYS A 9 -5.13 -19.19 1.57
CA LYS A 9 -4.59 -19.48 0.24
C LYS A 9 -5.37 -18.63 -0.79
N THR A 10 -4.74 -17.58 -1.32
CA THR A 10 -5.29 -16.83 -2.45
C THR A 10 -5.21 -17.71 -3.70
N GLN A 11 -6.36 -18.07 -4.26
CA GLN A 11 -6.43 -18.75 -5.55
C GLN A 11 -6.26 -17.70 -6.64
N LEU A 12 -5.14 -17.77 -7.34
CA LEU A 12 -4.86 -16.95 -8.51
C LEU A 12 -5.63 -17.59 -9.67
N PHE A 13 -6.75 -16.99 -10.07
CA PHE A 13 -7.46 -17.43 -11.26
C PHE A 13 -6.59 -17.13 -12.47
N ALA A 14 -6.04 -18.17 -13.07
CA ALA A 14 -5.56 -18.10 -14.43
C ALA A 14 -6.79 -17.88 -15.32
N ASN A 15 -6.79 -16.79 -16.08
CA ASN A 15 -7.83 -16.45 -17.03
C ASN A 15 -8.17 -17.64 -17.94
N GLU A 16 -9.41 -18.12 -17.84
CA GLU A 16 -10.09 -18.75 -18.95
C GLU A 16 -11.57 -18.37 -18.88
N ASP A 17 -12.06 -17.87 -20.01
CA ASP A 17 -13.31 -17.14 -20.18
C ASP A 17 -14.54 -17.90 -19.66
N ASN A 18 -15.32 -17.29 -18.74
CA ASN A 18 -16.78 -17.32 -18.82
C ASN A 18 -17.44 -16.30 -17.87
N SER A 19 -18.51 -15.70 -18.37
CA SER A 19 -19.39 -14.72 -17.74
C SER A 19 -19.87 -15.08 -16.31
N SER A 20 -19.91 -14.12 -15.38
CA SER A 20 -21.18 -13.53 -14.89
C SER A 20 -21.09 -12.85 -13.50
N SER A 21 -21.89 -11.79 -13.39
CA SER A 21 -22.49 -11.14 -12.21
C SER A 21 -21.62 -10.28 -11.27
N VAL A 22 -21.87 -8.98 -11.37
CA VAL A 22 -21.63 -7.98 -10.33
C VAL A 22 -22.54 -8.28 -9.13
N GLU A 23 -21.97 -8.79 -8.04
CA GLU A 23 -22.66 -8.86 -6.76
C GLU A 23 -21.89 -8.03 -5.73
N ASN A 24 -22.29 -6.76 -5.67
CA ASN A 24 -22.02 -5.86 -4.55
C ASN A 24 -22.69 -6.46 -3.30
N ASN A 25 -21.92 -6.72 -2.22
CA ASN A 25 -22.30 -6.64 -0.79
C ASN A 25 -21.45 -7.57 0.08
N SER A 26 -20.43 -7.02 0.77
CA SER A 26 -20.20 -7.32 2.18
C SER A 26 -19.15 -6.35 2.75
N SER A 27 -19.63 -5.19 3.19
CA SER A 27 -18.91 -4.32 4.10
C SER A 27 -18.73 -5.02 5.46
N GLY A 28 -17.75 -5.90 5.55
CA GLY A 28 -17.10 -6.24 6.81
C GLY A 28 -15.95 -5.25 7.07
N PRO A 29 -15.39 -5.18 8.30
CA PRO A 29 -14.25 -4.31 8.60
C PRO A 29 -12.93 -4.75 7.92
N PHE A 30 -13.00 -5.64 6.93
CA PHE A 30 -11.89 -6.38 6.35
C PHE A 30 -11.92 -6.42 4.80
N ASP A 31 -12.73 -5.57 4.17
CA ASP A 31 -12.75 -5.38 2.71
C ASP A 31 -11.96 -4.12 2.30
N GLU A 32 -10.86 -3.85 3.00
CA GLU A 32 -9.88 -2.88 2.48
C GLU A 32 -9.20 -3.50 1.27
N THR A 33 -9.70 -3.11 0.09
CA THR A 33 -9.07 -3.39 -1.19
C THR A 33 -7.60 -2.97 -1.15
N LEU A 34 -6.70 -3.88 -1.48
CA LEU A 34 -5.29 -3.54 -1.68
C LEU A 34 -5.19 -2.50 -2.81
N PRO A 35 -4.32 -1.49 -2.70
CA PRO A 35 -3.37 -1.26 -1.60
C PRO A 35 -4.01 -0.62 -0.35
N GLU A 36 -3.64 -1.12 0.82
CA GLU A 36 -3.93 -0.50 2.12
C GLU A 36 -2.76 0.45 2.46
N ILE A 37 -3.07 1.70 2.83
CA ILE A 37 -2.07 2.75 3.06
C ILE A 37 -2.34 3.41 4.41
N GLU A 38 -1.33 3.38 5.27
CA GLU A 38 -1.31 4.08 6.54
C GLU A 38 -0.20 5.14 6.51
N ALA A 39 -0.50 6.36 6.95
CA ALA A 39 0.50 7.41 7.07
C ALA A 39 0.44 8.06 8.46
N ARG A 40 1.61 8.33 9.04
CA ARG A 40 1.74 9.00 10.34
C ARG A 40 2.85 10.04 10.29
N PHE A 41 2.55 11.25 10.73
CA PHE A 41 3.55 12.29 10.95
C PHE A 41 4.19 12.13 12.34
N CYS A 42 5.51 12.23 12.39
CA CYS A 42 6.32 12.15 13.61
C CYS A 42 7.41 13.21 13.53
N ASP A 43 7.25 14.28 14.31
CA ASP A 43 8.10 15.47 14.28
C ASP A 43 8.27 16.01 12.85
N ASN A 44 9.48 15.90 12.30
CA ASN A 44 9.82 16.35 10.95
C ASN A 44 9.82 15.23 9.90
N ASN A 45 9.34 14.04 10.27
CA ASN A 45 9.31 12.85 9.43
C ASN A 45 7.88 12.35 9.22
N VAL A 46 7.70 11.60 8.15
CA VAL A 46 6.50 10.83 7.86
C VAL A 46 6.86 9.37 7.71
N MET A 47 6.07 8.51 8.37
CA MET A 47 6.08 7.07 8.16
C MET A 47 4.88 6.71 7.31
N ILE A 48 5.12 5.94 6.25
CA ILE A 48 4.11 5.48 5.30
C ILE A 48 4.21 3.97 5.23
N ARG A 49 3.14 3.27 5.58
CA ARG A 49 3.03 1.81 5.46
C ARG A 49 2.07 1.48 4.34
N ILE A 50 2.49 0.60 3.44
CA ILE A 50 1.72 0.19 2.27
C ILE A 50 1.71 -1.32 2.24
N HIS A 51 0.53 -1.90 2.34
CA HIS A 51 0.32 -3.32 2.12
C HIS A 51 -0.32 -3.52 0.75
N CYS A 52 0.35 -4.28 -0.11
CA CYS A 52 -0.06 -4.47 -1.50
C CYS A 52 0.33 -5.83 -2.06
N GLU A 53 -0.14 -6.15 -3.25
CA GLU A 53 0.34 -7.30 -4.00
C GLU A 53 1.79 -7.09 -4.47
N LYS A 54 2.56 -8.17 -4.50
CA LYS A 54 3.94 -8.15 -4.98
C LYS A 54 3.95 -7.96 -6.49
N ARG A 55 4.40 -6.78 -6.94
CA ARG A 55 4.61 -6.46 -8.36
C ARG A 55 6.02 -5.96 -8.62
N LYS A 56 6.51 -6.20 -9.83
CA LYS A 56 7.85 -5.76 -10.23
C LYS A 56 7.92 -4.23 -10.24
N GLY A 57 8.92 -3.68 -9.57
CA GLY A 57 9.18 -2.24 -9.58
C GLY A 57 8.27 -1.43 -8.65
N VAL A 58 7.45 -2.08 -7.82
CA VAL A 58 6.43 -1.38 -7.02
C VAL A 58 7.07 -0.44 -5.99
N VAL A 59 8.14 -0.89 -5.32
CA VAL A 59 8.83 -0.12 -4.27
C VAL A 59 9.48 1.12 -4.86
N GLU A 60 10.18 0.98 -5.99
CA GLU A 60 10.87 2.07 -6.66
C GLU A 60 9.89 3.12 -7.18
N LYS A 61 8.75 2.69 -7.75
CA LYS A 61 7.69 3.60 -8.18
C LYS A 61 7.06 4.32 -7.01
N THR A 62 6.76 3.62 -5.91
CA THR A 62 6.19 4.24 -4.71
C THR A 62 7.14 5.30 -4.13
N ILE A 63 8.45 5.02 -4.03
CA ILE A 63 9.43 6.00 -3.54
C ILE A 63 9.43 7.24 -4.45
N ALA A 64 9.42 7.05 -5.77
CA ALA A 64 9.36 8.17 -6.72
C ALA A 64 8.08 9.02 -6.57
N GLU A 65 6.93 8.40 -6.26
CA GLU A 65 5.70 9.13 -5.98
C GLU A 65 5.76 9.89 -4.65
N VAL A 66 6.39 9.32 -3.62
CA VAL A 66 6.60 10.00 -2.34
C VAL A 66 7.46 11.26 -2.54
N GLU A 67 8.54 11.18 -3.32
CA GLU A 67 9.42 12.31 -3.58
C GLU A 67 8.73 13.48 -4.31
N LYS A 68 7.74 13.19 -5.16
CA LYS A 68 6.94 14.23 -5.84
C LYS A 68 6.05 15.03 -4.88
N LEU A 69 5.78 14.51 -3.69
CA LEU A 69 4.91 15.12 -2.68
C LEU A 69 5.67 16.01 -1.70
N GLN A 70 6.85 16.55 -2.10
CA GLN A 70 7.70 17.41 -1.26
C GLN A 70 8.18 16.70 0.01
N LEU A 71 8.44 15.39 -0.12
CA LEU A 71 8.97 14.56 0.94
C LEU A 71 10.33 14.02 0.50
N LYS A 72 11.35 14.21 1.33
CA LYS A 72 12.67 13.68 1.05
C LYS A 72 12.78 12.25 1.57
N PHE A 73 13.02 11.28 0.68
CA PHE A 73 13.23 9.90 1.07
C PHE A 73 14.42 9.75 2.04
N ILE A 74 14.22 9.00 3.14
CA ILE A 74 15.30 8.64 4.08
C ILE A 74 15.65 7.17 3.94
N ASN A 75 14.66 6.30 4.14
CA ASN A 75 14.83 4.85 4.03
C ASN A 75 13.51 4.14 3.77
N SER A 76 13.62 2.86 3.42
CA SER A 76 12.49 1.95 3.37
C SER A 76 12.86 0.59 3.96
N SER A 77 11.84 -0.08 4.46
CA SER A 77 11.87 -1.49 4.84
C SER A 77 10.82 -2.21 4.04
N VAL A 78 11.16 -3.38 3.50
CA VAL A 78 10.26 -4.18 2.67
C VAL A 78 10.18 -5.58 3.25
N LEU A 79 8.98 -6.01 3.59
CA LEU A 79 8.67 -7.35 4.04
C LEU A 79 7.82 -8.06 2.98
N THR A 80 8.21 -9.26 2.60
CA THR A 80 7.44 -10.07 1.64
C THR A 80 6.71 -11.19 2.37
N PHE A 81 5.41 -11.31 2.13
CA PHE A 81 4.60 -12.41 2.64
C PHE A 81 4.44 -13.47 1.55
N GLY A 82 5.28 -14.50 1.62
CA GLY A 82 5.35 -15.54 0.60
C GLY A 82 5.68 -14.97 -0.78
N GLY A 83 4.99 -15.47 -1.81
CA GLY A 83 5.19 -15.06 -3.20
C GLY A 83 4.30 -13.92 -3.68
N CYS A 84 3.27 -13.53 -2.91
CA CYS A 84 2.13 -12.79 -3.44
C CYS A 84 1.94 -11.39 -2.86
N ALA A 85 2.35 -11.15 -1.61
CA ALA A 85 2.07 -9.90 -0.92
C ALA A 85 3.36 -9.24 -0.39
N LEU A 86 3.28 -7.93 -0.18
CA LEU A 86 4.41 -7.07 0.16
C LEU A 86 3.91 -5.97 1.11
N ASP A 87 4.64 -5.76 2.21
CA ASP A 87 4.48 -4.63 3.13
C ASP A 87 5.71 -3.73 3.00
N VAL A 88 5.49 -2.51 2.54
CA VAL A 88 6.50 -1.46 2.43
C VAL A 88 6.29 -0.51 3.59
N THR A 89 7.33 -0.25 4.35
CA THR A 89 7.40 0.91 5.24
C THR A 89 8.40 1.90 4.65
N ILE A 90 7.98 3.13 4.39
CA ILE A 90 8.83 4.23 3.91
C ILE A 90 8.91 5.27 5.03
N ILE A 91 10.13 5.73 5.31
CA ILE A 91 10.39 6.89 6.15
C ILE A 91 10.91 8.01 5.24
N ALA A 92 10.26 9.16 5.31
CA ALA A 92 10.65 10.36 4.58
C ALA A 92 10.65 11.58 5.51
N GLN A 93 11.46 12.59 5.18
CA GLN A 93 11.51 13.86 5.87
C GLN A 93 10.59 14.86 5.17
N MET A 94 9.84 15.66 5.93
CA MET A 94 9.07 16.77 5.39
C MET A 94 10.02 17.91 4.98
N GLU A 95 9.91 18.37 3.74
CA GLU A 95 10.63 19.55 3.27
C GLU A 95 10.00 20.84 3.81
N VAL A 96 10.71 21.96 3.71
CA VAL A 96 10.28 23.26 4.25
C VAL A 96 8.93 23.71 3.67
N GLU A 97 8.62 23.30 2.44
CA GLU A 97 7.40 23.68 1.72
C GLU A 97 6.26 22.65 1.86
N PHE A 98 6.49 21.55 2.60
CA PHE A 98 5.49 20.50 2.78
C PHE A 98 4.24 21.04 3.50
N SER A 99 3.09 20.92 2.84
CA SER A 99 1.83 21.48 3.30
C SER A 99 0.66 20.50 3.27
N LEU A 100 0.88 19.26 2.83
CA LEU A 100 -0.18 18.26 2.70
C LEU A 100 -0.64 17.75 4.06
N SER A 101 -1.94 17.60 4.23
CA SER A 101 -2.50 16.84 5.35
C SER A 101 -2.25 15.34 5.18
N VAL A 102 -2.31 14.58 6.27
CA VAL A 102 -2.22 13.10 6.23
C VAL A 102 -3.24 12.51 5.25
N LYS A 103 -4.46 13.05 5.23
CA LYS A 103 -5.53 12.60 4.34
C LYS A 103 -5.20 12.84 2.87
N GLU A 104 -4.64 13.99 2.53
CA GLU A 104 -4.22 14.30 1.16
C GLU A 104 -3.03 13.45 0.74
N LEU A 105 -2.06 13.23 1.62
CA LEU A 105 -0.93 12.33 1.38
C LEU A 105 -1.42 10.91 1.03
N VAL A 106 -2.28 10.33 1.87
CA VAL A 106 -2.84 8.99 1.64
C VAL A 106 -3.65 8.95 0.34
N LYS A 107 -4.47 9.97 0.07
CA LYS A 107 -5.27 10.05 -1.15
C LYS A 107 -4.39 10.10 -2.40
N ASN A 108 -3.36 10.96 -2.41
CA ASN A 108 -2.45 11.11 -3.55
C ASN A 108 -1.67 9.82 -3.80
N LEU A 109 -1.15 9.18 -2.74
CA LEU A 109 -0.47 7.90 -2.87
C LEU A 109 -1.40 6.81 -3.37
N ARG A 110 -2.64 6.73 -2.88
CA ARG A 110 -3.60 5.75 -3.38
C ARG A 110 -3.88 5.94 -4.86
N SER A 111 -4.17 7.16 -5.29
CA SER A 111 -4.37 7.47 -6.71
C SER A 111 -3.15 7.14 -7.57
N ALA A 112 -1.93 7.34 -7.06
CA ALA A 112 -0.72 6.99 -7.79
C ALA A 112 -0.52 5.47 -7.88
N LEU A 113 -0.71 4.75 -6.76
CA LEU A 113 -0.59 3.28 -6.75
C LEU A 113 -1.62 2.63 -7.66
N ASP A 114 -2.85 3.14 -7.74
CA ASP A 114 -3.89 2.65 -8.66
C ASP A 114 -3.48 2.74 -10.14
N MET A 115 -2.48 3.57 -10.50
CA MET A 115 -1.98 3.68 -11.88
C MET A 115 -0.96 2.62 -12.28
N PHE A 116 -0.29 1.98 -11.31
CA PHE A 116 0.78 1.02 -11.59
C PHE A 116 0.74 -0.26 -10.75
N MET A 117 -0.22 -0.36 -9.84
CA MET A 117 -0.81 -1.58 -9.30
C MET A 117 -2.15 -1.82 -9.99
#